data_AF-A0A1Q6YJY7-F1
#
_entry.id   AF-A0A1Q6YJY7-F1
#
_cell.length_a   1.000
_cell.length_b   1.000
_cell.length_c   1.000
_cell.angle_alpha   90.00
_cell.angle_beta   90.00
_cell.angle_gamma   90.00
#
_symmetry.space_group_name_H-M   'P 1'
#
loop_
_entity.id
_entity.type
_entity.pdbx_description
1 polymer ?
#
loop_
_entity_poly.entity_id
_entity_poly.type
_entity_poly.pdbx_seq_one_letter_code
_entity_poly.pdbx_strand_id
1 'polypeptide(L)'
;MSVDYKDYYKILGVDKNASQKDIQKAYRKLARQYHPDVNPDDKSAEEKFKDINEANEVLSDPEKRKRYDELGGYYQQYGRWPDSSGPAGAAGGDGRGGGRRTQYSTMSEEDLEDLFGGESPFSDFFETLFGSGVSGATRGRRRTTGRTQREAYAPVAQDVDADVNVTLAEAYNGGTRVFELTEPDGSTRRLEVKIPPGVDEGSRIRIAGQGIQGASGRGDLYLRVHVLPDSRFTREGTTLRTRVDVPLATAVLGGEVQVPTPDGRQLLLRIPPGTQNGKSFRLRGQGMPVLGQPEKRGDLYAEVNVVLPTHLNAEQRRLFEAFARSIGYTDQSTKVEGRGSHG
;
A
#
# COMPACT_ATOMS: atom_id res chain seq x y z
N MET A 1 -27.65 -35.62 1.83
CA MET A 1 -28.54 -34.45 1.97
C MET A 1 -28.77 -33.93 0.56
N SER A 2 -30.00 -33.56 0.21
CA SER A 2 -30.34 -33.02 -1.11
C SER A 2 -29.75 -31.62 -1.24
N VAL A 3 -28.99 -31.36 -2.30
CA VAL A 3 -28.53 -30.01 -2.64
C VAL A 3 -29.73 -29.29 -3.26
N ASP A 4 -30.28 -28.30 -2.54
CA ASP A 4 -31.41 -27.51 -3.03
C ASP A 4 -30.92 -26.49 -4.08
N TYR A 5 -31.42 -26.60 -5.31
CA TYR A 5 -31.07 -25.70 -6.40
C TYR A 5 -31.72 -24.32 -6.18
N LYS A 6 -30.90 -23.29 -5.98
CA LYS A 6 -31.34 -21.89 -5.94
C LYS A 6 -31.29 -21.28 -7.35
N ASP A 7 -32.42 -20.71 -7.77
CA ASP A 7 -32.52 -19.97 -9.02
C ASP A 7 -32.13 -18.49 -8.78
N TYR A 8 -30.87 -18.16 -9.04
CA TYR A 8 -30.31 -16.83 -8.79
C TYR A 8 -30.97 -15.73 -9.63
N TYR A 9 -31.50 -16.07 -10.81
CA TYR A 9 -32.27 -15.12 -11.63
C TYR A 9 -33.60 -14.78 -10.97
N LYS A 10 -34.30 -15.78 -10.39
CA LYS A 10 -35.51 -15.55 -9.61
C LYS A 10 -35.24 -14.80 -8.31
N ILE A 11 -34.13 -15.08 -7.64
CA ILE A 11 -33.74 -14.39 -6.39
C ILE A 11 -33.50 -12.90 -6.64
N LEU A 12 -32.82 -12.53 -7.74
CA LEU A 12 -32.64 -11.13 -8.13
C LEU A 12 -33.84 -10.52 -8.87
N GLY A 13 -34.85 -11.32 -9.21
CA GLY A 13 -36.04 -10.88 -9.93
C GLY A 13 -35.75 -10.39 -11.36
N VAL A 14 -34.76 -10.99 -12.03
CA VAL A 14 -34.31 -10.63 -13.38
C VAL A 14 -34.50 -11.78 -14.36
N ASP A 15 -34.63 -11.47 -15.65
CA ASP A 15 -34.74 -12.48 -16.71
C ASP A 15 -33.40 -13.23 -16.89
N LYS A 16 -33.45 -14.49 -17.34
CA LYS A 16 -32.23 -15.29 -17.62
C LYS A 16 -31.32 -14.64 -18.67
N ASN A 17 -31.90 -13.86 -19.59
CA ASN A 17 -31.17 -13.10 -20.62
C ASN A 17 -30.84 -11.66 -20.18
N ALA A 18 -31.01 -11.30 -18.90
CA ALA A 18 -30.73 -9.96 -18.41
C ALA A 18 -29.26 -9.57 -18.62
N SER A 19 -29.05 -8.30 -18.95
CA SER A 19 -27.70 -7.75 -19.10
C SER A 19 -27.02 -7.62 -17.72
N GLN A 20 -25.68 -7.61 -17.69
CA GLN A 20 -24.92 -7.37 -16.44
C GLN A 20 -25.36 -6.08 -15.72
N LYS A 21 -25.72 -5.04 -16.49
CA LYS A 21 -26.18 -3.77 -15.93
C LYS A 21 -27.52 -3.93 -15.21
N ASP A 22 -28.41 -4.77 -15.71
CA ASP A 22 -29.71 -5.03 -15.11
C ASP A 22 -29.57 -5.89 -13.85
N ILE A 23 -28.67 -6.88 -13.87
CA ILE A 23 -28.32 -7.71 -12.70
C ILE A 23 -27.76 -6.84 -11.56
N GLN A 24 -26.76 -5.98 -11.84
CA GLN A 24 -26.21 -5.08 -10.84
C GLN A 24 -27.21 -4.01 -10.37
N LYS A 25 -28.19 -3.64 -11.20
CA LYS A 25 -29.24 -2.69 -10.82
C LYS A 25 -30.26 -3.33 -9.88
N ALA A 26 -30.65 -4.57 -10.16
CA ALA A 26 -31.54 -5.36 -9.31
C ALA A 26 -30.88 -5.67 -7.96
N TYR A 27 -29.62 -6.10 -7.96
CA TYR A 27 -28.82 -6.29 -6.75
C TYR A 27 -28.81 -5.04 -5.87
N ARG A 28 -28.43 -3.89 -6.42
CA ARG A 28 -28.37 -2.64 -5.64
C ARG A 28 -29.71 -2.22 -5.05
N LYS A 29 -30.82 -2.54 -5.72
CA LYS A 29 -32.18 -2.25 -5.22
C LYS A 29 -32.51 -3.16 -4.04
N LEU A 30 -32.26 -4.45 -4.18
CA LEU A 30 -32.58 -5.46 -3.17
C LEU A 30 -31.64 -5.39 -1.97
N ALA A 31 -30.34 -5.17 -2.19
CA ALA A 31 -29.35 -5.02 -1.13
C ALA A 31 -29.63 -3.81 -0.23
N ARG A 32 -30.17 -2.70 -0.77
CA ARG A 32 -30.62 -1.56 0.05
C ARG A 32 -31.91 -1.84 0.81
N GLN A 33 -32.77 -2.69 0.26
CA GLN A 33 -34.05 -3.05 0.87
C GLN A 33 -33.88 -4.04 2.03
N TYR A 34 -32.92 -4.95 1.92
CA TYR A 34 -32.66 -6.02 2.90
C TYR A 34 -31.34 -5.82 3.68
N HIS A 35 -30.76 -4.61 3.66
CA HIS A 35 -29.52 -4.34 4.38
C HIS A 35 -29.71 -4.52 5.90
N PRO A 36 -28.74 -5.13 6.63
CA PRO A 36 -28.80 -5.31 8.08
C PRO A 36 -29.02 -4.00 8.85
N ASP A 37 -28.36 -2.91 8.46
CA ASP A 37 -28.55 -1.59 9.08
C ASP A 37 -29.98 -1.02 8.96
N VAL A 38 -30.72 -1.42 7.92
CA VAL A 38 -32.08 -0.93 7.65
C VAL A 38 -33.13 -1.88 8.25
N ASN A 39 -32.79 -3.15 8.44
CA ASN A 39 -33.65 -4.17 9.03
C ASN A 39 -32.91 -4.90 10.19
N PRO A 40 -32.56 -4.21 11.28
CA PRO A 40 -31.91 -4.85 12.41
C PRO A 40 -32.84 -5.91 13.02
N ASP A 41 -32.28 -7.07 13.37
CA ASP A 41 -32.95 -8.22 14.01
C ASP A 41 -34.03 -8.95 13.17
N ASP A 42 -34.19 -8.64 11.87
CA ASP A 42 -35.09 -9.39 10.98
C ASP A 42 -34.37 -10.56 10.29
N LYS A 43 -34.53 -11.77 10.85
CA LYS A 43 -33.96 -13.00 10.31
C LYS A 43 -34.40 -13.31 8.87
N SER A 44 -35.61 -12.89 8.47
CA SER A 44 -36.07 -13.11 7.08
C SER A 44 -35.38 -12.15 6.11
N ALA A 45 -35.11 -10.92 6.54
CA ALA A 45 -34.33 -9.97 5.75
C ALA A 45 -32.87 -10.43 5.63
N GLU A 46 -32.32 -11.00 6.71
CA GLU A 46 -30.98 -11.56 6.76
C GLU A 46 -30.78 -12.72 5.76
N GLU A 47 -31.66 -13.71 5.78
CA GLU A 47 -31.63 -14.85 4.85
C GLU A 47 -31.76 -14.39 3.39
N LYS A 48 -32.66 -13.44 3.11
CA LYS A 48 -32.80 -12.87 1.77
C LYS A 48 -31.56 -12.10 1.35
N PHE A 49 -30.93 -11.36 2.26
CA PHE A 49 -29.71 -10.62 1.97
C PHE A 49 -28.56 -11.56 1.62
N LYS A 50 -28.43 -12.70 2.32
CA LYS A 50 -27.47 -13.76 1.98
C LYS A 50 -27.71 -14.31 0.58
N ASP A 51 -28.96 -14.68 0.26
CA ASP A 51 -29.35 -15.16 -1.07
C ASP A 51 -29.06 -14.14 -2.19
N ILE A 52 -29.32 -12.85 -1.94
CA ILE A 52 -29.09 -11.75 -2.89
C ILE A 52 -27.59 -11.56 -3.16
N ASN A 53 -26.75 -11.68 -2.13
CA ASN A 53 -25.30 -11.58 -2.27
C ASN A 53 -24.73 -12.79 -3.03
N GLU A 54 -25.15 -14.00 -2.66
CA GLU A 54 -24.79 -15.25 -3.35
C GLU A 54 -25.15 -15.16 -4.86
N ALA A 55 -26.37 -14.72 -5.17
CA ALA A 55 -26.82 -14.53 -6.54
C ALA A 55 -26.01 -13.50 -7.32
N ASN A 56 -25.64 -12.37 -6.69
CA ASN A 56 -24.84 -11.34 -7.34
C ASN A 56 -23.40 -11.81 -7.55
N GLU A 57 -22.81 -12.56 -6.63
CA GLU A 57 -21.46 -13.08 -6.82
C GLU A 57 -21.36 -14.02 -8.02
N VAL A 58 -22.36 -14.89 -8.20
CA VAL A 58 -22.40 -15.82 -9.33
C VAL A 58 -22.77 -15.12 -10.64
N LEU A 59 -23.75 -14.21 -10.63
CA LEU A 59 -24.27 -13.61 -11.87
C LEU A 59 -23.53 -12.35 -12.33
N SER A 60 -22.75 -11.69 -11.46
CA SER A 60 -21.98 -10.49 -11.83
C SER A 60 -20.73 -10.83 -12.62
N ASP A 61 -20.10 -11.97 -12.37
CA ASP A 61 -18.92 -12.46 -13.09
C ASP A 61 -19.34 -13.27 -14.34
N PRO A 62 -18.88 -12.91 -15.56
CA PRO A 62 -19.23 -13.63 -16.79
C PRO A 62 -18.87 -15.11 -16.79
N GLU A 63 -17.76 -15.50 -16.17
CA GLU A 63 -17.30 -16.88 -16.12
C GLU A 63 -18.07 -17.70 -15.09
N LYS A 64 -18.32 -17.15 -13.89
CA LYS A 64 -19.18 -17.80 -12.87
C LYS A 64 -20.62 -17.95 -13.38
N ARG A 65 -21.15 -16.93 -14.08
CA ARG A 65 -22.48 -16.98 -14.71
C ARG A 65 -22.55 -18.08 -15.77
N LYS A 66 -21.55 -18.19 -16.63
CA LYS A 66 -21.49 -19.23 -17.66
C LYS A 66 -21.48 -20.63 -17.04
N ARG A 67 -20.67 -20.85 -16.00
CA ARG A 67 -20.66 -22.13 -15.26
C ARG A 67 -22.02 -22.42 -14.63
N TYR A 68 -22.64 -21.43 -13.99
CA TYR A 68 -23.98 -21.56 -13.41
C TYR A 68 -25.05 -21.90 -14.46
N ASP A 69 -25.01 -21.26 -15.63
CA ASP A 69 -25.95 -21.53 -16.73
C ASP A 69 -25.75 -22.94 -17.34
N GLU A 70 -24.49 -23.39 -17.47
CA GLU A 70 -24.12 -24.72 -17.95
C GLU A 70 -24.55 -25.82 -16.96
N LEU A 71 -24.32 -25.61 -15.66
CA LEU A 71 -24.68 -26.55 -14.60
C LEU A 71 -26.19 -26.56 -14.32
N GLY A 72 -26.84 -25.40 -14.41
CA GLY A 72 -28.30 -25.30 -14.31
C GLY A 72 -29.02 -26.06 -15.42
N GLY A 73 -28.48 -26.05 -16.64
CA GLY A 73 -28.99 -26.88 -17.75
C GLY A 73 -28.81 -28.38 -17.51
N TYR A 74 -27.66 -28.78 -16.97
CA TYR A 74 -27.37 -30.19 -16.65
C TYR A 74 -28.25 -30.74 -15.53
N TYR A 75 -28.47 -29.96 -14.47
CA TYR A 75 -29.32 -30.35 -13.33
C TYR A 75 -30.80 -30.48 -13.73
N GLN A 76 -31.32 -29.56 -14.55
CA GLN A 76 -32.69 -29.65 -15.10
C GLN A 76 -32.91 -30.86 -16.01
N GLN A 77 -31.86 -31.33 -16.69
CA GLN A 77 -31.94 -32.45 -17.63
C GLN A 77 -31.74 -33.83 -16.99
N TYR A 78 -30.93 -33.94 -15.93
CA TYR A 78 -30.54 -35.24 -15.35
C TYR A 78 -30.91 -35.42 -13.88
N GLY A 79 -31.40 -34.38 -13.19
CA GLY A 79 -31.82 -34.44 -11.78
C GLY A 79 -30.69 -34.84 -10.80
N ARG A 80 -29.44 -34.83 -11.26
CA ARG A 80 -28.26 -35.27 -10.51
C ARG A 80 -27.05 -34.42 -10.89
N TRP A 81 -26.29 -34.01 -9.89
CA TRP A 81 -25.00 -33.34 -10.05
C TRP A 81 -23.98 -34.26 -10.73
N PRO A 82 -23.24 -33.78 -11.75
CA PRO A 82 -22.09 -34.52 -12.27
C PRO A 82 -21.01 -34.59 -11.19
N ASP A 83 -20.46 -35.79 -10.97
CA ASP A 83 -19.25 -35.97 -10.17
C ASP A 83 -18.10 -35.16 -10.81
N SER A 84 -17.11 -34.76 -10.00
CA SER A 84 -15.95 -33.89 -10.30
C SER A 84 -14.97 -34.46 -11.33
N SER A 85 -15.47 -35.26 -12.28
CA SER A 85 -14.78 -35.84 -13.42
C SER A 85 -15.61 -35.63 -14.70
N GLY A 86 -15.63 -34.38 -15.17
CA GLY A 86 -16.18 -33.93 -16.46
C GLY A 86 -15.25 -32.90 -17.11
N PRO A 87 -15.29 -32.71 -18.44
CA PRO A 87 -14.12 -32.77 -19.31
C PRO A 87 -13.06 -31.69 -19.05
N ALA A 88 -11.83 -32.17 -18.89
CA ALA A 88 -10.63 -31.35 -19.00
C ALA A 88 -10.59 -30.62 -20.35
N GLY A 89 -10.42 -29.30 -20.33
CA GLY A 89 -10.05 -28.55 -21.53
C GLY A 89 -10.48 -27.10 -21.53
N ALA A 90 -9.73 -26.22 -20.84
CA ALA A 90 -9.37 -24.90 -21.35
C ALA A 90 -8.39 -24.23 -20.37
N ALA A 91 -7.16 -24.05 -20.84
CA ALA A 91 -6.09 -23.32 -20.18
C ALA A 91 -6.34 -21.79 -20.22
N GLY A 92 -5.89 -21.12 -19.15
CA GLY A 92 -5.20 -19.82 -19.07
C GLY A 92 -5.65 -18.61 -19.91
N GLY A 93 -5.65 -17.43 -19.26
CA GLY A 93 -5.52 -16.15 -19.97
C GLY A 93 -5.84 -14.90 -19.13
N ASP A 94 -4.80 -14.13 -18.81
CA ASP A 94 -4.84 -12.77 -18.25
C ASP A 94 -5.71 -11.79 -19.06
N GLY A 95 -6.30 -10.81 -18.36
CA GLY A 95 -6.93 -9.64 -18.98
C GLY A 95 -7.17 -8.46 -18.03
N ARG A 96 -6.19 -7.56 -17.92
CA ARG A 96 -6.35 -6.23 -17.30
C ARG A 96 -7.25 -5.33 -18.16
N GLY A 97 -8.12 -4.54 -17.53
CA GLY A 97 -8.78 -3.39 -18.16
C GLY A 97 -9.45 -2.46 -17.14
N GLY A 98 -8.89 -1.27 -16.93
CA GLY A 98 -9.30 -0.32 -15.88
C GLY A 98 -10.49 0.58 -16.20
N GLY A 99 -11.04 1.18 -15.14
CA GLY A 99 -11.99 2.30 -15.19
C GLY A 99 -12.50 2.69 -13.80
N ARG A 100 -12.15 3.89 -13.32
CA ARG A 100 -12.62 4.48 -12.06
C ARG A 100 -14.15 4.61 -12.01
N ARG A 101 -14.79 4.20 -10.91
CA ARG A 101 -15.93 4.87 -10.24
C ARG A 101 -16.23 4.28 -8.87
N THR A 102 -16.27 5.19 -7.88
CA THR A 102 -17.03 5.23 -6.62
C THR A 102 -17.32 3.92 -5.89
N GLN A 103 -16.65 3.77 -4.73
CA GLN A 103 -16.79 2.71 -3.73
C GLN A 103 -18.26 2.48 -3.33
N TYR A 104 -18.73 1.26 -3.61
CA TYR A 104 -19.42 0.44 -2.63
C TYR A 104 -18.58 -0.82 -2.52
N SER A 105 -18.09 -1.13 -1.31
CA SER A 105 -17.32 -2.35 -1.08
C SER A 105 -18.26 -3.53 -1.36
N THR A 106 -17.94 -4.33 -2.36
CA THR A 106 -18.38 -5.73 -2.36
C THR A 106 -17.71 -6.34 -1.14
N MET A 107 -18.49 -6.64 -0.10
CA MET A 107 -17.97 -7.31 1.07
C MET A 107 -17.32 -8.62 0.60
N SER A 108 -16.05 -8.81 0.96
CA SER A 108 -15.38 -10.08 0.73
C SER A 108 -16.03 -11.16 1.60
N GLU A 109 -15.77 -12.42 1.28
CA GLU A 109 -16.19 -13.56 2.10
C GLU A 109 -15.72 -13.39 3.56
N GLU A 110 -14.53 -12.81 3.75
CA GLU A 110 -13.96 -12.43 5.06
C GLU A 110 -14.78 -11.32 5.76
N ASP A 111 -15.20 -10.27 5.04
CA ASP A 111 -16.04 -9.20 5.59
C ASP A 111 -17.46 -9.70 5.96
N LEU A 112 -17.95 -10.73 5.27
CA LEU A 112 -19.25 -11.36 5.53
C LEU A 112 -19.19 -12.36 6.69
N GLU A 113 -18.08 -13.07 6.84
CA GLU A 113 -17.84 -13.99 7.97
C GLU A 113 -17.73 -13.22 9.30
N ASP A 114 -17.11 -12.03 9.27
CA ASP A 114 -17.05 -11.08 10.40
C ASP A 114 -18.42 -10.44 10.71
N LEU A 115 -19.29 -10.26 9.70
CA LEU A 115 -20.64 -9.70 9.85
C LEU A 115 -21.66 -10.73 10.36
N PHE A 116 -21.52 -12.00 9.97
CA PHE A 116 -22.50 -13.08 10.23
C PHE A 116 -22.05 -14.14 11.24
N GLY A 117 -20.88 -13.99 11.87
CA GLY A 117 -20.53 -14.72 13.09
C GLY A 117 -20.15 -16.19 12.89
N GLY A 118 -19.31 -16.49 11.89
CA GLY A 118 -18.61 -17.78 11.79
C GLY A 118 -19.44 -19.01 11.36
N GLU A 119 -20.64 -18.83 10.81
CA GLU A 119 -21.29 -19.82 9.94
C GLU A 119 -21.04 -19.44 8.48
N SER A 120 -20.68 -20.40 7.61
CA SER A 120 -20.39 -20.11 6.20
C SER A 120 -21.58 -19.37 5.57
N PRO A 121 -21.41 -18.14 5.07
CA PRO A 121 -22.53 -17.27 4.68
C PRO A 121 -23.20 -17.71 3.37
N PHE A 122 -22.66 -18.74 2.71
CA PHE A 122 -23.12 -19.27 1.44
C PHE A 122 -23.73 -20.68 1.57
N SER A 123 -24.59 -21.03 0.61
CA SER A 123 -25.22 -22.36 0.60
C SER A 123 -24.24 -23.48 0.23
N ASP A 124 -24.51 -24.71 0.71
CA ASP A 124 -23.76 -25.93 0.34
C ASP A 124 -23.61 -26.12 -1.18
N PHE A 125 -24.56 -25.58 -1.96
CA PHE A 125 -24.53 -25.54 -3.42
C PHE A 125 -23.38 -24.67 -3.95
N PHE A 126 -23.23 -23.45 -3.41
CA PHE A 126 -22.17 -22.52 -3.81
C PHE A 126 -20.79 -23.05 -3.41
N GLU A 127 -20.67 -23.61 -2.21
CA GLU A 127 -19.46 -24.25 -1.70
C GLU A 127 -19.01 -25.43 -2.56
N THR A 128 -19.95 -26.27 -3.01
CA THR A 128 -19.61 -27.42 -3.86
C THR A 128 -19.23 -26.99 -5.29
N LEU A 129 -19.85 -25.93 -5.79
CA LEU A 129 -19.70 -25.45 -7.18
C LEU A 129 -18.51 -24.51 -7.37
N PHE A 130 -18.19 -23.72 -6.35
CA PHE A 130 -17.20 -22.64 -6.39
C PHE A 130 -16.20 -22.70 -5.23
N GLY A 131 -16.49 -23.41 -4.13
CA GLY A 131 -15.64 -23.56 -2.94
C GLY A 131 -14.56 -24.65 -3.02
N SER A 132 -14.31 -25.25 -4.19
CA SER A 132 -13.17 -26.17 -4.39
C SER A 132 -11.81 -25.44 -4.52
N GLY A 133 -11.57 -24.46 -3.65
CA GLY A 133 -10.41 -23.58 -3.71
C GLY A 133 -10.03 -22.85 -2.42
N VAL A 134 -10.63 -23.15 -1.27
CA VAL A 134 -10.26 -22.51 0.02
C VAL A 134 -10.01 -23.55 1.12
N SER A 135 -9.05 -23.22 1.97
CA SER A 135 -8.19 -24.05 2.82
C SER A 135 -8.81 -24.70 4.07
N GLY A 136 -8.24 -25.85 4.49
CA GLY A 136 -7.85 -26.02 5.89
C GLY A 136 -8.70 -26.89 6.84
N ALA A 137 -8.33 -28.17 6.92
CA ALA A 137 -8.27 -29.00 8.15
C ALA A 137 -9.55 -29.51 8.88
N THR A 138 -9.57 -30.85 9.01
CA THR A 138 -10.02 -31.68 10.15
C THR A 138 -11.41 -32.34 10.08
N ARG A 139 -11.46 -33.64 9.70
CA ARG A 139 -11.78 -34.80 10.58
C ARG A 139 -12.11 -36.08 9.79
N GLY A 140 -11.22 -37.07 9.91
CA GLY A 140 -11.55 -38.45 10.30
C GLY A 140 -12.52 -39.33 9.47
N ARG A 141 -11.90 -40.33 8.81
CA ARG A 141 -12.19 -41.79 8.96
C ARG A 141 -13.15 -42.45 7.94
N ARG A 142 -12.59 -43.12 6.92
CA ARG A 142 -12.60 -44.60 6.80
C ARG A 142 -11.77 -45.10 5.61
N ARG A 143 -11.09 -46.23 5.86
CA ARG A 143 -10.23 -46.98 4.92
C ARG A 143 -11.06 -47.60 3.79
N THR A 144 -10.64 -47.38 2.55
CA THR A 144 -10.79 -48.39 1.49
C THR A 144 -9.58 -48.30 0.56
N THR A 145 -8.94 -49.45 0.38
CA THR A 145 -7.81 -49.72 -0.50
C THR A 145 -8.17 -49.42 -1.95
N GLY A 146 -7.62 -48.34 -2.48
CA GLY A 146 -7.68 -47.99 -3.90
C GLY A 146 -6.39 -47.26 -4.26
N ARG A 147 -5.54 -47.92 -5.01
CA ARG A 147 -4.26 -47.39 -5.51
C ARG A 147 -4.58 -46.37 -6.61
N THR A 148 -4.93 -45.15 -6.23
CA THR A 148 -4.92 -44.00 -7.13
C THR A 148 -3.54 -43.38 -7.07
N GLN A 149 -2.86 -43.37 -8.22
CA GLN A 149 -1.69 -42.54 -8.47
C GLN A 149 -2.05 -41.11 -8.03
N ARG A 150 -1.44 -40.66 -6.94
CA ARG A 150 -1.31 -39.22 -6.70
C ARG A 150 -0.38 -38.73 -7.79
N GLU A 151 -0.94 -38.23 -8.88
CA GLU A 151 -0.27 -37.19 -9.66
C GLU A 151 -0.03 -36.05 -8.67
N ALA A 152 1.19 -36.01 -8.14
CA ALA A 152 1.65 -34.88 -7.38
C ALA A 152 1.55 -33.69 -8.33
N TYR A 153 0.57 -32.80 -8.11
CA TYR A 153 0.54 -31.49 -8.74
C TYR A 153 1.89 -30.87 -8.46
N ALA A 154 2.74 -30.85 -9.48
CA ALA A 154 4.07 -30.29 -9.34
C ALA A 154 3.87 -28.78 -9.07
N PRO A 155 4.48 -28.22 -8.02
CA PRO A 155 4.20 -26.85 -7.59
C PRO A 155 4.42 -25.89 -8.77
N VAL A 156 3.50 -24.97 -9.04
CA VAL A 156 3.64 -23.98 -10.12
C VAL A 156 4.65 -22.91 -9.68
N ALA A 157 5.41 -22.35 -10.63
CA ALA A 157 6.29 -21.23 -10.34
C ALA A 157 5.45 -20.02 -9.91
N GLN A 158 5.80 -19.36 -8.80
CA GLN A 158 5.03 -18.24 -8.27
C GLN A 158 5.90 -17.00 -8.14
N ASP A 159 5.33 -15.86 -8.53
CA ASP A 159 5.91 -14.55 -8.27
C ASP A 159 5.74 -14.20 -6.78
N VAL A 160 6.72 -13.50 -6.24
CA VAL A 160 6.75 -13.08 -4.84
C VAL A 160 6.82 -11.57 -4.79
N ASP A 161 5.92 -10.93 -4.06
CA ASP A 161 6.06 -9.53 -3.65
C ASP A 161 6.67 -9.48 -2.25
N ALA A 162 7.67 -8.63 -2.05
CA ALA A 162 8.27 -8.39 -0.74
C ALA A 162 8.55 -6.90 -0.54
N ASP A 163 8.50 -6.43 0.70
CA ASP A 163 8.76 -5.05 1.04
C ASP A 163 10.22 -4.84 1.46
N VAL A 164 10.81 -3.70 1.09
CA VAL A 164 12.17 -3.30 1.51
C VAL A 164 12.18 -1.88 2.06
N ASN A 165 12.65 -1.74 3.29
CA ASN A 165 12.88 -0.45 3.92
C ASN A 165 14.25 0.11 3.55
N VAL A 166 14.31 1.22 2.82
CA VAL A 166 15.52 1.86 2.32
C VAL A 166 15.70 3.21 2.98
N THR A 167 16.91 3.54 3.43
CA THR A 167 17.21 4.89 3.95
C THR A 167 17.30 5.91 2.81
N LEU A 168 17.12 7.20 3.12
CA LEU A 168 17.31 8.25 2.11
C LEU A 168 18.72 8.23 1.49
N ALA A 169 19.75 7.92 2.29
CA ALA A 169 21.14 7.80 1.82
C ALA A 169 21.33 6.64 0.82
N GLU A 170 20.72 5.48 1.08
CA GLU A 170 20.72 4.35 0.12
C GLU A 170 19.91 4.69 -1.13
N ALA A 171 18.77 5.36 -1.00
CA ALA A 171 18.01 5.83 -2.16
C ALA A 171 18.81 6.87 -2.99
N TYR A 172 19.71 7.63 -2.36
CA TYR A 172 20.56 8.62 -3.02
C TYR A 172 21.74 7.99 -3.76
N ASN A 173 22.47 7.08 -3.12
CA ASN A 173 23.66 6.46 -3.70
C ASN A 173 23.34 5.21 -4.55
N GLY A 174 22.14 4.65 -4.36
CA GLY A 174 21.91 3.24 -4.63
C GLY A 174 22.57 2.39 -3.55
N GLY A 175 22.38 1.08 -3.65
CA GLY A 175 23.00 0.16 -2.71
C GLY A 175 22.79 -1.27 -3.11
N THR A 176 23.43 -2.15 -2.35
CA THR A 176 23.25 -3.59 -2.46
C THR A 176 22.71 -4.08 -1.14
N ARG A 177 21.65 -4.88 -1.18
CA ARG A 177 21.12 -5.55 0.01
C ARG A 177 21.03 -7.05 -0.20
N VAL A 178 21.35 -7.78 0.85
CA VAL A 178 21.19 -9.23 0.87
C VAL A 178 19.87 -9.56 1.54
N PHE A 179 19.03 -10.33 0.85
CA PHE A 179 17.78 -10.85 1.36
C PHE A 179 17.93 -12.35 1.59
N GLU A 180 17.31 -12.86 2.65
CA GLU A 180 17.15 -14.28 2.88
C GLU A 180 15.70 -14.65 2.57
N LEU A 181 15.50 -15.47 1.54
CA LEU A 181 14.19 -15.99 1.17
C LEU A 181 14.09 -17.45 1.62
N THR A 182 13.02 -17.78 2.33
CA THR A 182 12.69 -19.17 2.68
C THR A 182 11.88 -19.78 1.56
N GLU A 183 12.39 -20.86 0.97
CA GLU A 183 11.70 -21.62 -0.08
C GLU A 183 10.68 -22.60 0.55
N PRO A 184 9.71 -23.11 -0.23
CA PRO A 184 8.70 -24.05 0.28
C PRO A 184 9.25 -25.36 0.86
N ASP A 185 10.48 -25.74 0.50
CA ASP A 185 11.20 -26.91 1.04
C ASP A 185 11.87 -26.66 2.39
N GLY A 186 11.75 -25.44 2.94
CA GLY A 186 12.37 -25.01 4.19
C GLY A 186 13.83 -24.58 4.07
N SER A 187 14.43 -24.64 2.87
CA SER A 187 15.76 -24.11 2.62
C SER A 187 15.73 -22.57 2.55
N THR A 188 16.80 -21.92 3.00
CA THR A 188 16.96 -20.47 2.88
C THR A 188 17.97 -20.13 1.80
N ARG A 189 17.64 -19.12 1.00
CA ARG A 189 18.48 -18.64 -0.09
C ARG A 189 18.83 -17.19 0.11
N ARG A 190 20.12 -16.88 0.01
CA ARG A 190 20.63 -15.51 0.02
C ARG A 190 20.57 -14.92 -1.38
N LEU A 191 19.92 -13.76 -1.50
CA LEU A 191 19.80 -13.02 -2.73
C LEU A 191 20.40 -11.63 -2.57
N GLU A 192 21.43 -11.34 -3.34
CA GLU A 192 21.98 -10.00 -3.44
C GLU A 192 21.16 -9.17 -4.45
N VAL A 193 20.54 -8.10 -3.97
CA VAL A 193 19.70 -7.22 -4.77
C VAL A 193 20.31 -5.84 -4.82
N LYS A 194 20.49 -5.34 -6.04
CA LYS A 194 20.92 -3.97 -6.29
C LYS A 194 19.72 -3.04 -6.31
N ILE A 195 19.72 -2.08 -5.40
CA ILE A 195 18.76 -0.99 -5.32
C ILE A 195 19.32 0.17 -6.16
N PRO A 196 18.63 0.57 -7.24
CA PRO A 196 19.12 1.64 -8.09
C PRO A 196 19.04 3.00 -7.37
N PRO A 197 19.97 3.94 -7.65
CA PRO A 197 19.86 5.30 -7.15
C PRO A 197 18.60 5.97 -7.72
N GLY A 198 17.95 6.78 -6.90
CA GLY A 198 16.77 7.55 -7.27
C GLY A 198 15.44 6.82 -7.04
N VAL A 199 15.46 5.61 -6.46
CA VAL A 199 14.23 4.92 -6.05
C VAL A 199 13.40 5.80 -5.12
N ASP A 200 12.09 5.81 -5.31
CA ASP A 200 11.13 6.58 -4.54
C ASP A 200 10.18 5.66 -3.76
N GLU A 201 9.41 6.24 -2.84
CA GLU A 201 8.37 5.53 -2.10
C GLU A 201 7.42 4.78 -3.06
N GLY A 202 7.20 3.49 -2.80
CA GLY A 202 6.36 2.62 -3.62
C GLY A 202 7.00 2.13 -4.92
N SER A 203 8.27 2.43 -5.19
CA SER A 203 8.98 1.92 -6.37
C SER A 203 9.00 0.39 -6.37
N ARG A 204 8.73 -0.25 -7.51
CA ARG A 204 8.76 -1.71 -7.67
C ARG A 204 10.01 -2.14 -8.44
N ILE A 205 10.87 -2.93 -7.81
CA ILE A 205 12.08 -3.48 -8.41
C ILE A 205 11.84 -4.96 -8.72
N ARG A 206 11.89 -5.33 -10.01
CA ARG A 206 11.76 -6.72 -10.46
C ARG A 206 13.12 -7.39 -10.51
N ILE A 207 13.22 -8.58 -9.94
CA ILE A 207 14.40 -9.43 -9.98
C ILE A 207 13.98 -10.75 -10.63
N ALA A 208 14.35 -10.91 -11.89
CA ALA A 208 13.86 -12.00 -12.74
C ALA A 208 14.35 -13.37 -12.25
N GLY A 209 13.44 -14.35 -12.20
CA GLY A 209 13.73 -15.74 -11.85
C GLY A 209 14.10 -15.96 -10.37
N GLN A 210 13.82 -15.00 -9.49
CA GLN A 210 14.15 -15.07 -8.06
C GLN A 210 12.95 -15.29 -7.13
N GLY A 211 11.76 -15.54 -7.69
CA GLY A 211 10.57 -15.98 -6.97
C GLY A 211 10.62 -17.46 -6.60
N ILE A 212 9.45 -18.03 -6.28
CA ILE A 212 9.33 -19.41 -5.81
C ILE A 212 9.59 -20.40 -6.96
N GLN A 213 10.38 -21.43 -6.67
CA GLN A 213 10.62 -22.53 -7.59
C GLN A 213 9.37 -23.40 -7.77
N GLY A 214 8.99 -23.60 -9.03
CA GLY A 214 8.00 -24.58 -9.43
C GLY A 214 8.48 -25.49 -10.56
N ALA A 215 7.60 -26.35 -11.04
CA ALA A 215 7.82 -27.36 -12.05
C ALA A 215 8.22 -26.79 -13.42
N SER A 216 7.73 -25.57 -13.74
CA SER A 216 8.00 -24.87 -14.99
C SER A 216 9.17 -23.87 -14.90
N GLY A 217 9.84 -23.76 -13.76
CA GLY A 217 10.90 -22.78 -13.52
C GLY A 217 10.69 -21.97 -12.24
N ARG A 218 11.39 -20.84 -12.11
CA ARG A 218 11.22 -19.91 -10.98
C ARG A 218 10.37 -18.72 -11.43
N GLY A 219 9.49 -18.25 -10.55
CA GLY A 219 8.81 -16.95 -10.75
C GLY A 219 9.77 -15.78 -10.53
N ASP A 220 9.24 -14.57 -10.50
CA ASP A 220 9.98 -13.34 -10.25
C ASP A 220 9.81 -12.83 -8.82
N LEU A 221 10.82 -12.10 -8.32
CA LEU A 221 10.72 -11.37 -7.06
C LEU A 221 10.52 -9.89 -7.35
N TYR A 222 9.46 -9.31 -6.81
CA TYR A 222 9.15 -7.89 -6.87
C TYR A 222 9.37 -7.28 -5.50
N LEU A 223 10.33 -6.36 -5.39
CA LEU A 223 10.55 -5.60 -4.18
C LEU A 223 9.82 -4.26 -4.24
N ARG A 224 8.95 -3.99 -3.26
CA ARG A 224 8.35 -2.68 -3.07
C ARG A 224 9.20 -1.88 -2.09
N VAL A 225 9.66 -0.72 -2.55
CA VAL A 225 10.54 0.16 -1.76
C VAL A 225 9.71 1.04 -0.83
N HIS A 226 10.10 1.05 0.44
CA HIS A 226 9.65 2.00 1.45
C HIS A 226 10.84 2.85 1.91
N VAL A 227 10.79 4.15 1.68
CA VAL A 227 11.86 5.08 2.07
C VAL A 227 11.62 5.53 3.50
N LEU A 228 12.55 5.20 4.39
CA LEU A 228 12.50 5.60 5.78
C LEU A 228 12.61 7.14 5.89
N PRO A 229 11.77 7.79 6.74
CA PRO A 229 11.90 9.22 7.01
C PRO A 229 13.30 9.57 7.53
N ASP A 230 13.90 10.66 7.01
CA ASP A 230 15.17 11.20 7.50
C ASP A 230 14.89 12.51 8.26
N SER A 231 15.49 12.68 9.44
CA SER A 231 15.28 13.87 10.28
C SER A 231 15.96 15.13 9.75
N ARG A 232 16.95 14.98 8.86
CA ARG A 232 17.74 16.09 8.30
C ARG A 232 17.20 16.55 6.96
N PHE A 233 16.43 15.72 6.27
CA PHE A 233 16.01 15.97 4.90
C PHE A 233 14.53 15.65 4.68
N THR A 234 13.84 16.56 4.00
CA THR A 234 12.52 16.30 3.40
C THR A 234 12.69 16.12 1.90
N ARG A 235 12.15 15.02 1.35
CA ARG A 235 12.18 14.71 -0.08
C ARG A 235 10.83 15.00 -0.74
N GLU A 236 10.88 15.72 -1.85
CA GLU A 236 9.76 15.99 -2.75
C GLU A 236 10.17 15.59 -4.18
N GLY A 237 9.93 14.34 -4.54
CA GLY A 237 10.40 13.76 -5.81
C GLY A 237 11.93 13.78 -5.90
N THR A 238 12.48 14.57 -6.83
CA THR A 238 13.94 14.75 -6.96
C THR A 238 14.50 15.89 -6.10
N THR A 239 13.63 16.71 -5.52
CA THR A 239 14.03 17.88 -4.72
C THR A 239 14.23 17.47 -3.27
N LEU A 240 15.30 17.96 -2.68
CA LEU A 240 15.57 17.83 -1.25
C LEU A 240 15.46 19.19 -0.57
N ARG A 241 14.95 19.18 0.66
CA ARG A 241 14.98 20.33 1.55
C ARG A 241 15.69 19.95 2.84
N THR A 242 16.51 20.84 3.36
CA THR A 242 17.19 20.67 4.63
C THR A 242 17.22 22.00 5.36
N ARG A 243 17.26 21.95 6.69
CA ARG A 243 17.45 23.13 7.54
C ARG A 243 18.92 23.19 7.94
N VAL A 244 19.54 24.35 7.74
CA VAL A 244 20.95 24.57 8.02
C VAL A 244 21.08 25.61 9.11
N ASP A 245 21.73 25.21 10.20
CA ASP A 245 22.01 26.09 11.31
C ASP A 245 23.12 27.08 10.93
N VAL A 246 22.80 28.37 10.97
CA VAL A 246 23.70 29.46 10.63
C VAL A 246 23.95 30.30 11.89
N PRO A 247 25.20 30.44 12.35
CA PRO A 247 25.51 31.32 13.47
C PRO A 247 25.08 32.76 13.20
N LEU A 248 24.56 33.44 14.22
CA LEU A 248 24.12 34.83 14.13
C LEU A 248 25.17 35.74 13.46
N ALA A 249 26.44 35.61 13.84
CA ALA A 249 27.53 36.39 13.26
C ALA A 249 27.65 36.17 11.75
N THR A 250 27.57 34.92 11.28
CA THR A 250 27.62 34.56 9.85
C THR A 250 26.41 35.09 9.09
N ALA A 251 25.22 35.05 9.69
CA ALA A 251 24.01 35.61 9.07
C ALA A 251 24.10 37.13 8.90
N VAL A 252 24.64 37.84 9.90
CA VAL A 252 24.75 39.30 9.91
C VAL A 252 25.92 39.78 9.02
N LEU A 253 27.11 39.24 9.23
CA LEU A 253 28.36 39.70 8.59
C LEU A 253 28.64 39.01 7.25
N GLY A 254 27.92 37.92 6.96
CA GLY A 254 28.24 37.02 5.87
C GLY A 254 29.37 36.06 6.23
N GLY A 255 29.53 35.04 5.41
CA GLY A 255 30.54 34.00 5.60
C GLY A 255 30.16 32.73 4.88
N GLU A 256 30.55 31.59 5.43
CA GLU A 256 30.31 30.29 4.83
C GLU A 256 29.86 29.29 5.90
N VAL A 257 28.96 28.38 5.52
CA VAL A 257 28.46 27.30 6.37
C VAL A 257 28.48 25.98 5.59
N GLN A 258 28.56 24.86 6.30
CA GLN A 258 28.51 23.54 5.69
C GLN A 258 27.07 23.05 5.62
N VAL A 259 26.67 22.55 4.45
CA VAL A 259 25.37 21.95 4.20
C VAL A 259 25.57 20.44 4.02
N PRO A 260 24.93 19.59 4.84
CA PRO A 260 25.05 18.15 4.68
C PRO A 260 24.34 17.69 3.41
N THR A 261 24.85 16.62 2.80
CA THR A 261 24.18 15.87 1.74
C THR A 261 23.81 14.46 2.22
N PRO A 262 22.84 13.78 1.58
CA PRO A 262 22.43 12.44 2.01
C PRO A 262 23.55 11.38 1.97
N ASP A 263 24.56 11.57 1.14
CA ASP A 263 25.75 10.71 1.02
C ASP A 263 26.86 11.03 2.03
N GLY A 264 26.62 11.95 2.96
CA GLY A 264 27.56 12.32 4.02
C GLY A 264 28.61 13.36 3.63
N ARG A 265 28.62 13.84 2.37
CA ARG A 265 29.46 14.99 1.99
C ARG A 265 28.94 16.27 2.66
N GLN A 266 29.82 17.26 2.74
CA GLN A 266 29.51 18.59 3.25
C GLN A 266 29.81 19.61 2.16
N LEU A 267 28.78 20.34 1.74
CA LEU A 267 28.89 21.37 0.72
C LEU A 267 29.08 22.72 1.39
N LEU A 268 30.03 23.50 0.88
CA LEU A 268 30.26 24.86 1.36
C LEU A 268 29.21 25.79 0.75
N LEU A 269 28.36 26.39 1.60
CA LEU A 269 27.37 27.37 1.22
C LEU A 269 27.80 28.76 1.68
N ARG A 270 27.96 29.67 0.71
CA ARG A 270 28.23 31.08 1.00
C ARG A 270 26.95 31.80 1.45
N ILE A 271 27.02 32.41 2.62
CA ILE A 271 25.95 33.19 3.23
C ILE A 271 26.24 34.68 3.00
N PRO A 272 25.41 35.41 2.24
CA PRO A 272 25.51 36.85 2.12
C PRO A 272 25.24 37.56 3.46
N PRO A 273 25.86 38.72 3.72
CA PRO A 273 25.56 39.53 4.89
C PRO A 273 24.08 39.95 4.93
N GLY A 274 23.52 40.07 6.13
CA GLY A 274 22.11 40.39 6.35
C GLY A 274 21.12 39.28 5.95
N THR A 275 21.58 38.03 5.85
CA THR A 275 20.71 36.89 5.54
C THR A 275 19.71 36.66 6.67
N GLN A 276 18.42 36.64 6.30
CA GLN A 276 17.31 36.48 7.25
C GLN A 276 17.02 35.01 7.54
N ASN A 277 16.43 34.77 8.71
CA ASN A 277 15.93 33.45 9.09
C ASN A 277 14.84 32.95 8.11
N GLY A 278 14.83 31.66 7.81
CA GLY A 278 13.91 31.04 6.85
C GLY A 278 14.26 31.29 5.37
N LYS A 279 15.30 32.10 5.06
CA LYS A 279 15.76 32.27 3.68
C LYS A 279 16.28 30.94 3.13
N SER A 280 15.80 30.54 1.96
CA SER A 280 16.21 29.30 1.31
C SER A 280 17.23 29.55 0.21
N PHE A 281 18.33 28.79 0.22
CA PHE A 281 19.36 28.79 -0.82
C PHE A 281 19.26 27.52 -1.65
N ARG A 282 19.26 27.68 -2.97
CA ARG A 282 19.21 26.56 -3.93
C ARG A 282 20.63 26.12 -4.31
N LEU A 283 20.99 24.89 -3.96
CA LEU A 283 22.19 24.20 -4.40
C LEU A 283 21.83 23.33 -5.61
N ARG A 284 22.11 23.84 -6.81
CA ARG A 284 21.74 23.19 -8.07
C ARG A 284 22.42 21.83 -8.25
N GLY A 285 21.65 20.82 -8.66
CA GLY A 285 22.17 19.48 -8.92
C GLY A 285 22.59 18.68 -7.68
N GLN A 286 22.25 19.17 -6.48
CA GLN A 286 22.59 18.51 -5.20
C GLN A 286 21.41 17.76 -4.57
N GLY A 287 20.28 17.67 -5.27
CA GLY A 287 19.10 16.88 -4.87
C GLY A 287 19.24 15.39 -5.19
N MET A 288 18.11 14.67 -5.15
CA MET A 288 18.09 13.23 -5.46
C MET A 288 18.38 12.99 -6.95
N PRO A 289 19.03 11.86 -7.29
CA PRO A 289 19.15 11.42 -8.68
C PRO A 289 17.80 11.03 -9.27
N VAL A 290 17.66 11.23 -10.58
CA VAL A 290 16.51 10.76 -11.35
C VAL A 290 16.63 9.26 -11.54
N LEU A 291 15.57 8.50 -11.23
CA LEU A 291 15.55 7.05 -11.41
C LEU A 291 15.91 6.65 -12.85
N GLY A 292 16.89 5.77 -12.99
CA GLY A 292 17.41 5.33 -14.30
C GLY A 292 18.35 6.33 -15.00
N GLN A 293 18.52 7.55 -14.47
CA GLN A 293 19.43 8.58 -14.99
C GLN A 293 20.26 9.16 -13.83
N PRO A 294 21.22 8.40 -13.27
CA PRO A 294 21.97 8.78 -12.06
C PRO A 294 22.78 10.08 -12.21
N GLU A 295 23.17 10.42 -13.44
CA GLU A 295 23.88 11.66 -13.78
C GLU A 295 22.99 12.91 -13.67
N LYS A 296 21.67 12.76 -13.80
CA LYS A 296 20.72 13.86 -13.64
C LYS A 296 20.22 13.89 -12.21
N ARG A 297 20.36 15.05 -11.56
CA ARG A 297 19.95 15.27 -10.19
C ARG A 297 19.00 16.46 -10.08
N GLY A 298 18.08 16.39 -9.13
CA GLY A 298 17.31 17.54 -8.69
C GLY A 298 18.16 18.51 -7.88
N ASP A 299 17.48 19.40 -7.16
CA ASP A 299 18.14 20.43 -6.36
C ASP A 299 17.98 20.19 -4.86
N LEU A 300 18.93 20.73 -4.10
CA LEU A 300 18.83 20.81 -2.64
C LEU A 300 18.53 22.26 -2.24
N TYR A 301 17.50 22.44 -1.43
CA TYR A 301 17.14 23.72 -0.83
C TYR A 301 17.57 23.72 0.64
N ALA A 302 18.54 24.57 0.95
CA ALA A 302 19.02 24.81 2.31
C ALA A 302 18.28 26.00 2.91
N GLU A 303 17.34 25.73 3.81
CA GLU A 303 16.64 26.76 4.57
C GLU A 303 17.49 27.19 5.77
N VAL A 304 17.77 28.48 5.87
CA VAL A 304 18.57 29.03 6.96
C VAL A 304 17.77 29.04 8.26
N ASN A 305 18.37 28.46 9.30
CA ASN A 305 17.96 28.60 10.69
C ASN A 305 19.03 29.39 11.45
N VAL A 306 18.78 30.65 11.75
CA VAL A 306 19.74 31.49 12.48
C VAL A 306 19.75 31.09 13.95
N VAL A 307 20.90 30.58 14.41
CA VAL A 307 21.08 30.15 15.80
C VAL A 307 21.69 31.28 16.63
N LEU A 308 20.98 31.64 17.71
CA LEU A 308 21.44 32.64 18.66
C LEU A 308 22.39 32.01 19.70
N PRO A 309 23.45 32.73 20.11
CA PRO A 309 24.29 32.28 21.22
C PRO A 309 23.51 32.30 22.53
N THR A 310 23.47 31.17 23.25
CA THR A 310 22.75 31.04 24.53
C THR A 310 23.58 31.42 25.75
N HIS A 311 24.91 31.40 25.62
CA HIS A 311 25.84 31.72 26.70
C HIS A 311 26.80 32.81 26.23
N LEU A 312 26.67 34.00 26.82
CA LEU A 312 27.52 35.16 26.53
C LEU A 312 28.45 35.42 27.70
N ASN A 313 29.74 35.56 27.42
CA ASN A 313 30.70 36.07 28.40
C ASN A 313 30.52 37.60 28.59
N ALA A 314 31.23 38.18 29.57
CA ALA A 314 31.10 39.60 29.92
C ALA A 314 31.41 40.54 28.73
N GLU A 315 32.42 40.20 27.93
CA GLU A 315 32.80 40.98 26.76
C GLU A 315 31.74 40.91 25.65
N GLN A 316 31.28 39.71 25.32
CA GLN A 316 30.25 39.46 24.30
C GLN A 316 28.94 40.16 24.66
N ARG A 317 28.50 40.08 25.93
CA ARG A 317 27.32 40.81 26.42
C ARG A 317 27.49 42.32 26.21
N ARG A 318 28.63 42.88 26.62
CA ARG A 318 28.92 44.31 26.44
C ARG A 318 28.81 44.73 24.97
N LEU A 319 29.31 43.91 24.04
CA LEU A 319 29.24 44.17 22.60
C LEU A 319 27.79 44.14 22.08
N PHE A 320 26.98 43.15 22.48
CA PHE A 320 25.56 43.10 22.10
C PHE A 320 24.76 44.26 22.66
N GLU A 321 25.00 44.69 23.90
CA GLU A 321 24.36 45.87 24.50
C GLU A 321 24.76 47.16 23.78
N ALA A 322 26.03 47.28 23.37
CA ALA A 322 26.49 48.41 22.57
C ALA A 322 25.81 48.44 21.19
N PHE A 323 25.69 47.30 20.52
CA PHE A 323 24.95 47.17 19.27
C PHE A 323 23.45 47.50 19.44
N ALA A 324 22.83 46.99 20.50
CA ALA A 324 21.43 47.29 20.83
C ALA A 324 21.20 48.81 20.97
N ARG A 325 22.09 49.51 21.70
CA ARG A 325 22.05 50.98 21.82
C ARG A 325 22.25 51.66 20.47
N SER A 326 23.15 51.17 19.61
CA SER A 326 23.42 51.80 18.31
C SER A 326 22.25 51.72 17.34
N ILE A 327 21.36 50.73 17.49
CA ILE A 327 20.13 50.59 16.69
C ILE A 327 18.89 51.18 17.40
N GLY A 328 19.07 51.86 18.54
CA GLY A 328 17.98 52.46 19.30
C GLY A 328 17.08 51.47 20.03
N TYR A 329 17.54 50.23 20.28
CA TYR A 329 16.79 49.27 21.09
C TYR A 329 16.66 49.78 22.53
N THR A 330 15.42 49.97 22.98
CA THR A 330 15.10 50.38 24.35
C THR A 330 14.33 49.26 25.01
N ASP A 331 14.83 48.76 26.14
CA ASP A 331 14.17 47.71 26.88
C ASP A 331 12.83 48.20 27.45
N GLN A 332 11.75 47.53 27.06
CA GLN A 332 10.37 47.87 27.43
C GLN A 332 10.11 47.67 28.94
N SER A 333 10.98 46.95 29.66
CA SER A 333 10.88 46.73 31.10
C SER A 333 11.00 48.02 31.92
N THR A 334 11.77 49.00 31.44
CA THR A 334 12.02 50.28 32.15
C THR A 334 10.88 51.29 32.03
N LYS A 335 9.87 51.04 31.17
CA LYS A 335 8.77 51.98 30.91
C LYS A 335 7.62 51.88 31.91
N VAL A 336 7.55 50.81 32.71
CA VAL A 336 6.40 50.54 33.61
C VAL A 336 6.58 51.17 35.00
N GLU A 337 7.81 51.37 35.48
CA GLU A 337 8.05 51.95 36.81
C GLU A 337 7.81 53.48 36.89
N GLY A 338 7.66 54.17 35.75
CA GLY A 338 7.50 55.64 35.70
C GLY A 338 6.06 56.18 35.68
N ARG A 339 5.03 55.32 35.74
CA ARG A 339 3.60 55.75 35.63
C ARG A 339 2.77 55.54 36.90
N GLY A 340 3.39 55.18 38.02
CA GLY A 340 2.73 54.85 39.28
C GLY A 340 3.05 55.80 40.44
N SER A 341 3.21 57.10 40.21
CA SER A 341 3.02 58.08 41.28
C SER A 341 2.54 59.38 40.64
N HIS A 342 1.31 59.78 40.92
CA HIS A 342 0.70 61.12 40.83
C HIS A 342 -0.82 60.91 40.85
N GLY A 343 -1.46 61.32 41.95
CA GLY A 343 -2.92 61.31 42.11
C GLY A 343 -3.33 60.83 43.48
#